data_AF-A0A9D7PMX1-F1
#
_entry.id   AF-A0A9D7PMX1-F1
#
_cell.length_a   1.000
_cell.length_b   1.000
_cell.length_c   1.000
_cell.angle_alpha   90.00
_cell.angle_beta   90.00
_cell.angle_gamma   90.00
#
_symmetry.space_group_name_H-M   'P 1'
#
loop_
_entity.id
_entity.type
_entity.pdbx_description
1 polymer ?
#
loop_
_entity_poly.entity_id
_entity_poly.type
_entity_poly.pdbx_seq_one_letter_code
_entity_poly.pdbx_strand_id
1 'polypeptide(L)'
;MEKLDSHYIDSLEEIKSRLQSSETLQTFLEEEAEEGFQALRDEFEPEIHQLYTEIGNKKPLQLLDLEQRLFDAEFEGIYLPKILGYTVLRGDVNEFVKYRRPQDQFGLAVKALANCNNFDLLKNKTGQTLQIGFSISSDIWVSNLVDHIENKRSRQFFEGIRTNTINDEAERKIALNKYARQFEGAPYHSAEFPNTPEDLKSLYIPLKDFLLNRVKSFTDNSSIKPYLVALIKNEKLYHLSEFWDLVFIIHNFYPLEAADAQTLFSLINDNRKHSPEFSQQYFKFLHHMHMEGMKFDTEIDRHAKSLLDPDVQDDVKRYYELVEIIHSKGYMHEDTIEAVRNFYDSNEGLSVINATVRNTILGYFNQLLSNLEVDDYQNYFEISKIFNTYMKIFSNEKFNQDVQSLNQNFIQKLLVKFNDKRGKDYQDIKKFVTSHFADLEYMKEKDIAELFKSKRKKATV
;
A
#
# COMPACT_ATOMS: atom_id res chain seq x y z
N MET A 1 1.74 -17.42 14.02
CA MET A 1 0.42 -17.62 13.37
C MET A 1 -0.72 -17.72 14.38
N GLU A 2 -1.72 -16.83 14.29
CA GLU A 2 -2.93 -16.89 15.10
C GLU A 2 -3.87 -17.99 14.59
N LYS A 3 -4.55 -18.69 15.50
CA LYS A 3 -5.51 -19.75 15.14
C LYS A 3 -6.85 -19.16 14.73
N LEU A 4 -7.49 -19.81 13.76
CA LEU A 4 -8.83 -19.46 13.33
C LEU A 4 -9.83 -19.68 14.48
N ASP A 5 -10.74 -18.73 14.67
CA ASP A 5 -11.79 -18.87 15.68
C ASP A 5 -12.73 -20.05 15.35
N SER A 6 -13.30 -20.66 16.40
CA SER A 6 -14.19 -21.82 16.26
C SER A 6 -15.36 -21.59 15.30
N HIS A 7 -16.04 -20.44 15.36
CA HIS A 7 -17.17 -20.17 14.46
C HIS A 7 -16.77 -20.12 12.97
N TYR A 8 -15.57 -19.63 12.64
CA TYR A 8 -15.07 -19.65 11.27
C TYR A 8 -14.64 -21.05 10.83
N ILE A 9 -14.13 -21.86 11.77
CA ILE A 9 -13.88 -23.29 11.52
C ILE A 9 -15.20 -24.00 11.21
N ASP A 10 -16.24 -23.79 12.02
CA ASP A 10 -17.56 -24.39 11.83
C ASP A 10 -18.14 -24.01 10.46
N SER A 11 -18.02 -22.74 10.04
CA SER A 11 -18.43 -22.30 8.70
C SER A 11 -17.65 -22.97 7.57
N LEU A 12 -16.33 -23.17 7.72
CA LEU A 12 -15.54 -23.91 6.72
C LEU A 12 -15.98 -25.37 6.61
N GLU A 13 -16.22 -26.03 7.74
CA GLU A 13 -16.68 -27.41 7.77
C GLU A 13 -18.07 -27.56 7.16
N GLU A 14 -18.97 -26.58 7.36
CA GLU A 14 -20.27 -26.53 6.69
C GLU A 14 -20.12 -26.38 5.16
N ILE A 15 -19.29 -25.43 4.70
CA ILE A 15 -19.01 -25.25 3.26
C ILE A 15 -18.47 -26.55 2.67
N LYS A 16 -17.48 -27.16 3.34
CA LYS A 16 -16.83 -28.40 2.92
C LYS A 16 -17.84 -29.56 2.83
N SER A 17 -18.66 -29.74 3.86
CA SER A 17 -19.70 -30.78 3.88
C SER A 17 -20.69 -30.61 2.74
N ARG A 18 -21.15 -29.37 2.46
CA ARG A 18 -22.07 -29.10 1.36
C ARG A 18 -21.41 -29.37 0.01
N LEU A 19 -20.17 -28.93 -0.18
CA LEU A 19 -19.39 -29.17 -1.40
C LEU A 19 -19.30 -30.68 -1.68
N GLN A 20 -18.89 -31.46 -0.69
CA GLN A 20 -18.74 -32.92 -0.81
C GLN A 20 -20.06 -33.66 -1.06
N SER A 21 -21.19 -33.09 -0.59
CA SER A 21 -22.53 -33.64 -0.84
C SER A 21 -23.23 -33.09 -2.10
N SER A 22 -22.61 -32.16 -2.83
CA SER A 22 -23.28 -31.43 -3.91
C SER A 22 -23.48 -32.30 -5.15
N GLU A 23 -24.63 -32.14 -5.81
CA GLU A 23 -24.89 -32.77 -7.11
C GLU A 23 -23.87 -32.29 -8.16
N THR A 24 -23.48 -31.01 -8.10
CA THR A 24 -22.47 -30.42 -8.98
C THR A 24 -21.12 -31.15 -8.89
N LEU A 25 -20.66 -31.49 -7.67
CA LEU A 25 -19.45 -32.29 -7.50
C LEU A 25 -19.64 -33.70 -8.07
N GLN A 26 -20.78 -34.34 -7.81
CA GLN A 26 -21.05 -35.70 -8.32
C GLN A 26 -21.01 -35.72 -9.85
N THR A 27 -21.68 -34.78 -10.51
CA THR A 27 -21.62 -34.63 -11.97
C THR A 27 -20.20 -34.38 -12.46
N PHE A 28 -19.44 -33.50 -11.80
CA PHE A 28 -18.06 -33.25 -12.17
C PHE A 28 -17.18 -34.50 -12.02
N LEU A 29 -17.35 -35.31 -10.97
CA LEU A 29 -16.60 -36.55 -10.78
C LEU A 29 -16.96 -37.64 -11.81
N GLU A 30 -18.16 -37.60 -12.39
CA GLU A 30 -18.56 -38.52 -13.46
C GLU A 30 -18.04 -38.08 -14.84
N GLU A 31 -18.06 -36.77 -15.11
CA GLU A 31 -17.73 -36.22 -16.43
C GLU A 31 -16.26 -35.80 -16.58
N GLU A 32 -15.60 -35.43 -15.47
CA GLU A 32 -14.24 -34.86 -15.40
C GLU A 32 -13.97 -33.70 -16.39
N ALA A 33 -15.02 -32.97 -16.78
CA ALA A 33 -14.96 -31.89 -17.74
C ALA A 33 -14.58 -30.53 -17.10
N GLU A 34 -13.91 -29.66 -17.87
CA GLU A 34 -13.52 -28.31 -17.40
C GLU A 34 -14.75 -27.45 -17.06
N GLU A 35 -15.84 -27.62 -17.81
CA GLU A 35 -17.13 -26.96 -17.57
C GLU A 35 -17.71 -27.34 -16.20
N GLY A 36 -17.64 -28.62 -15.82
CA GLY A 36 -18.12 -29.09 -14.51
C GLY A 36 -17.30 -28.51 -13.36
N PHE A 37 -15.99 -28.43 -13.50
CA PHE A 37 -15.12 -27.79 -12.50
C PHE A 37 -15.41 -26.28 -12.38
N GLN A 38 -15.70 -25.61 -13.49
CA GLN A 38 -16.07 -24.20 -13.46
C GLN A 38 -17.43 -23.99 -12.78
N ALA A 39 -18.41 -24.87 -13.01
CA ALA A 39 -19.69 -24.83 -12.31
C ALA A 39 -19.52 -25.02 -10.79
N LEU A 40 -18.68 -25.96 -10.35
CA LEU A 40 -18.35 -26.16 -8.94
C LEU A 40 -17.73 -24.91 -8.31
N ARG A 41 -16.84 -24.24 -9.04
CA ARG A 41 -16.25 -22.96 -8.58
C ARG A 41 -17.30 -21.87 -8.49
N ASP A 42 -18.14 -21.71 -9.50
CA ASP A 42 -19.17 -20.66 -9.52
C ASP A 42 -20.17 -20.82 -8.36
N GLU A 43 -20.41 -22.05 -7.91
CA GLU A 43 -21.26 -22.36 -6.76
C GLU A 43 -20.60 -22.07 -5.40
N PHE A 44 -19.37 -22.57 -5.16
CA PHE A 44 -18.76 -22.56 -3.81
C PHE A 44 -17.69 -21.50 -3.59
N GLU A 45 -16.99 -21.05 -4.65
CA GLU A 45 -15.94 -20.03 -4.53
C GLU A 45 -16.44 -18.70 -3.94
N PRO A 46 -17.64 -18.18 -4.28
CA PRO A 46 -18.14 -16.92 -3.72
C PRO A 46 -18.28 -16.95 -2.19
N GLU A 47 -18.72 -18.07 -1.62
CA GLU A 47 -18.93 -18.20 -0.17
C GLU A 47 -17.59 -18.28 0.59
N ILE A 48 -16.64 -19.05 0.06
CA ILE A 48 -15.26 -19.07 0.58
C ILE A 48 -14.64 -17.67 0.47
N HIS A 49 -14.87 -16.97 -0.65
CA HIS A 49 -14.35 -15.63 -0.85
C HIS A 49 -14.95 -14.62 0.15
N GLN A 50 -16.24 -14.73 0.44
CA GLN A 50 -16.91 -13.89 1.43
C GLN A 50 -16.31 -14.12 2.83
N LEU A 51 -16.11 -15.37 3.22
CA LEU A 51 -15.48 -15.73 4.49
C LEU A 51 -14.04 -15.22 4.57
N TYR A 52 -13.25 -15.40 3.51
CA TYR A 52 -11.89 -14.88 3.41
C TYR A 52 -11.86 -13.36 3.55
N THR A 53 -12.78 -12.66 2.88
CA THR A 53 -12.88 -11.20 2.91
C THR A 53 -13.27 -10.69 4.29
N GLU A 54 -14.19 -11.37 4.96
CA GLU A 54 -14.56 -11.03 6.34
C GLU A 54 -13.36 -11.16 7.28
N ILE A 55 -12.68 -12.30 7.25
CA ILE A 55 -11.51 -12.56 8.09
C ILE A 55 -10.38 -11.58 7.78
N GLY A 56 -10.09 -11.34 6.50
CA GLY A 56 -9.03 -10.40 6.10
C GLY A 56 -9.28 -8.97 6.58
N ASN A 57 -10.54 -8.55 6.63
CA ASN A 57 -10.89 -7.22 7.12
C ASN A 57 -10.92 -7.14 8.65
N LYS A 58 -11.52 -8.13 9.33
CA LYS A 58 -11.78 -8.09 10.77
C LYS A 58 -10.73 -8.79 11.63
N LYS A 59 -10.17 -9.92 11.18
CA LYS A 59 -9.21 -10.77 11.92
C LYS A 59 -8.04 -11.23 11.02
N PRO A 60 -7.28 -10.28 10.44
CA PRO A 60 -6.28 -10.57 9.40
C PRO A 60 -5.16 -11.53 9.85
N LEU A 61 -4.87 -11.60 11.15
CA LEU A 61 -3.81 -12.46 11.70
C LEU A 61 -4.18 -13.95 11.65
N GLN A 62 -5.47 -14.28 11.43
CA GLN A 62 -5.98 -15.64 11.28
C GLN A 62 -5.96 -16.13 9.82
N LEU A 63 -5.64 -15.26 8.84
CA LEU A 63 -5.67 -15.60 7.41
C LEU A 63 -4.77 -16.79 7.04
N LEU A 64 -3.59 -16.90 7.65
CA LEU A 64 -2.67 -17.98 7.33
C LEU A 64 -3.22 -19.36 7.76
N ASP A 65 -3.92 -19.43 8.91
CA ASP A 65 -4.56 -20.66 9.39
C ASP A 65 -5.79 -21.00 8.54
N LEU A 66 -6.57 -19.99 8.11
CA LEU A 66 -7.65 -20.15 7.13
C LEU A 66 -7.13 -20.76 5.82
N GLU A 67 -6.08 -20.17 5.25
CA GLU A 67 -5.49 -20.63 3.99
C GLU A 67 -4.99 -22.07 4.10
N GLN A 68 -4.34 -22.43 5.21
CA GLN A 68 -3.87 -23.80 5.43
C GLN A 68 -5.00 -24.81 5.55
N ARG A 69 -6.15 -24.43 6.11
CA ARG A 69 -7.36 -25.28 6.15
C ARG A 69 -7.98 -25.46 4.77
N LEU A 70 -7.95 -24.43 3.94
CA LEU A 70 -8.41 -24.49 2.55
C LEU A 70 -7.48 -25.31 1.62
N PHE A 71 -6.34 -25.78 2.11
CA PHE A 71 -5.49 -26.75 1.40
C PHE A 71 -5.99 -28.19 1.52
N ASP A 72 -7.04 -28.45 2.31
CA ASP A 72 -7.67 -29.76 2.37
C ASP A 72 -8.15 -30.20 0.97
N ALA A 73 -7.89 -31.47 0.64
CA ALA A 73 -8.28 -32.05 -0.63
C ALA A 73 -9.81 -32.05 -0.82
N GLU A 74 -10.58 -32.09 0.28
CA GLU A 74 -12.04 -32.01 0.27
C GLU A 74 -12.57 -30.64 -0.21
N PHE A 75 -11.74 -29.61 -0.38
CA PHE A 75 -12.12 -28.37 -1.06
C PHE A 75 -11.87 -28.40 -2.57
N GLU A 76 -11.40 -29.52 -3.13
CA GLU A 76 -11.18 -29.72 -4.57
C GLU A 76 -10.22 -28.69 -5.22
N GLY A 77 -9.50 -27.92 -4.40
CA GLY A 77 -8.61 -26.85 -4.84
C GLY A 77 -9.33 -25.63 -5.45
N ILE A 78 -10.65 -25.49 -5.29
CA ILE A 78 -11.45 -24.44 -5.98
C ILE A 78 -10.98 -23.02 -5.68
N TYR A 79 -10.49 -22.77 -4.45
CA TYR A 79 -10.01 -21.46 -4.01
C TYR A 79 -8.48 -21.30 -4.11
N LEU A 80 -7.76 -22.37 -4.42
CA LEU A 80 -6.30 -22.42 -4.40
C LEU A 80 -5.62 -21.43 -5.35
N PRO A 81 -6.14 -21.14 -6.57
CA PRO A 81 -5.54 -20.13 -7.45
C PRO A 81 -5.47 -18.73 -6.81
N LYS A 82 -6.49 -18.33 -6.03
CA LYS A 82 -6.50 -17.06 -5.31
C LYS A 82 -5.50 -17.06 -4.17
N ILE A 83 -5.47 -18.12 -3.35
CA ILE A 83 -4.50 -18.24 -2.25
C ILE A 83 -3.07 -18.17 -2.78
N LEU A 84 -2.75 -18.90 -3.87
CA LEU A 84 -1.43 -18.82 -4.50
C LEU A 84 -1.07 -17.38 -4.87
N GLY A 85 -1.99 -16.62 -5.48
CA GLY A 85 -1.75 -15.21 -5.78
C GLY A 85 -1.47 -14.37 -4.54
N TYR A 86 -2.27 -14.55 -3.49
CA TYR A 86 -2.08 -13.87 -2.21
C TYR A 86 -0.72 -14.17 -1.57
N THR A 87 -0.30 -15.44 -1.57
CA THR A 87 1.00 -15.83 -1.01
C THR A 87 2.17 -15.22 -1.77
N VAL A 88 2.06 -15.09 -3.10
CA VAL A 88 3.08 -14.45 -3.93
C VAL A 88 3.18 -12.96 -3.60
N LEU A 89 2.05 -12.28 -3.48
CA LEU A 89 2.00 -10.83 -3.24
C LEU A 89 2.31 -10.42 -1.80
N ARG A 90 2.13 -11.33 -0.83
CA ARG A 90 2.45 -11.07 0.59
C ARG A 90 3.95 -11.08 0.90
N GLY A 91 4.77 -11.67 0.03
CA GLY A 91 6.20 -11.82 0.29
C GLY A 91 6.98 -10.50 0.17
N ASP A 92 7.88 -10.26 1.13
CA ASP A 92 8.78 -9.10 1.16
C ASP A 92 9.87 -9.23 0.09
N VAL A 93 9.85 -8.28 -0.85
CA VAL A 93 10.78 -8.21 -1.99
C VAL A 93 11.83 -7.12 -1.79
N ASN A 94 13.06 -7.44 -2.18
CA ASN A 94 14.16 -6.50 -2.19
C ASN A 94 14.19 -5.62 -3.45
N GLU A 95 15.17 -4.74 -3.50
CA GLU A 95 15.45 -3.83 -4.61
C GLU A 95 15.62 -4.54 -5.96
N PHE A 96 16.06 -5.81 -5.97
CA PHE A 96 16.22 -6.65 -7.16
C PHE A 96 14.97 -7.47 -7.52
N VAL A 97 13.84 -7.19 -6.86
CA VAL A 97 12.58 -7.93 -7.02
C VAL A 97 12.78 -9.42 -6.73
N LYS A 98 13.48 -9.73 -5.65
CA LYS A 98 13.66 -11.07 -5.10
C LYS A 98 13.20 -11.09 -3.65
N TYR A 99 12.64 -12.20 -3.19
CA TYR A 99 12.25 -12.34 -1.80
C TYR A 99 13.47 -12.25 -0.88
N ARG A 100 13.37 -11.46 0.18
CA ARG A 100 14.43 -11.38 1.21
C ARG A 100 14.56 -12.68 2.00
N ARG A 101 13.46 -13.42 2.12
CA ARG A 101 13.38 -14.69 2.84
C ARG A 101 12.50 -15.71 2.12
N PRO A 102 12.74 -17.01 2.34
CA PRO A 102 11.81 -18.07 1.97
C PRO A 102 10.35 -17.73 2.33
N GLN A 103 9.42 -18.06 1.42
CA GLN A 103 7.99 -17.84 1.62
C GLN A 103 7.31 -19.18 1.96
N ASP A 104 7.27 -19.52 3.24
CA ASP A 104 6.76 -20.82 3.69
C ASP A 104 5.30 -21.06 3.26
N GLN A 105 4.45 -20.05 3.39
CA GLN A 105 3.05 -20.14 2.97
C GLN A 105 2.90 -20.37 1.45
N PHE A 106 3.75 -19.75 0.63
CA PHE A 106 3.79 -20.03 -0.81
C PHE A 106 4.23 -21.47 -1.09
N GLY A 107 5.24 -21.95 -0.36
CA GLY A 107 5.68 -23.35 -0.42
C GLY A 107 4.57 -24.35 -0.04
N LEU A 108 3.79 -24.06 0.99
CA LEU A 108 2.64 -24.87 1.40
C LEU A 108 1.55 -24.87 0.32
N ALA A 109 1.22 -23.72 -0.26
CA ALA A 109 0.25 -23.62 -1.35
C ALA A 109 0.70 -24.36 -2.62
N VAL A 110 2.00 -24.34 -2.94
CA VAL A 110 2.58 -25.12 -4.06
C VAL A 110 2.46 -26.62 -3.80
N LYS A 111 2.73 -27.08 -2.57
CA LYS A 111 2.56 -28.49 -2.19
C LYS A 111 1.09 -28.92 -2.24
N ALA A 112 0.18 -28.08 -1.75
CA ALA A 112 -1.26 -28.32 -1.84
C ALA A 112 -1.69 -28.45 -3.31
N LEU A 113 -1.21 -27.57 -4.19
CA LEU A 113 -1.51 -27.65 -5.63
C LEU A 113 -0.96 -28.94 -6.23
N ALA A 114 0.28 -29.30 -5.90
CA ALA A 114 0.95 -30.49 -6.43
C ALA A 114 0.22 -31.80 -6.08
N ASN A 115 -0.47 -31.83 -4.94
CA ASN A 115 -1.21 -32.97 -4.41
C ASN A 115 -2.72 -32.89 -4.65
N CYS A 116 -3.21 -31.85 -5.34
CA CYS A 116 -4.63 -31.70 -5.63
C CYS A 116 -5.08 -32.70 -6.71
N ASN A 117 -6.25 -33.32 -6.51
CA ASN A 117 -6.86 -34.22 -7.49
C ASN A 117 -7.09 -33.52 -8.84
N ASN A 118 -7.47 -32.24 -8.80
CA ASN A 118 -7.79 -31.43 -9.97
C ASN A 118 -6.56 -30.67 -10.54
N PHE A 119 -5.35 -31.18 -10.29
CA PHE A 119 -4.11 -30.52 -10.69
C PHE A 119 -4.06 -30.12 -12.17
N ASP A 120 -4.59 -30.94 -13.08
CA ASP A 120 -4.57 -30.65 -14.51
C ASP A 120 -5.41 -29.46 -14.94
N LEU A 121 -6.53 -29.25 -14.26
CA LEU A 121 -7.40 -28.10 -14.49
C LEU A 121 -6.78 -26.85 -13.87
N LEU A 122 -6.17 -27.01 -12.68
CA LEU A 122 -5.60 -25.90 -11.93
C LEU A 122 -4.27 -25.38 -12.51
N LYS A 123 -3.40 -26.26 -13.05
CA LYS A 123 -2.07 -25.87 -13.55
C LYS A 123 -2.13 -24.78 -14.62
N ASN A 124 -3.17 -24.78 -15.46
CA ASN A 124 -3.37 -23.78 -16.51
C ASN A 124 -3.76 -22.41 -15.92
N LYS A 125 -4.51 -22.40 -14.82
CA LYS A 125 -4.96 -21.18 -14.12
C LYS A 125 -3.88 -20.62 -13.18
N THR A 126 -2.94 -21.44 -12.69
CA THR A 126 -1.90 -21.02 -11.74
C THR A 126 -0.53 -20.77 -12.39
N GLY A 127 -0.35 -21.09 -13.68
CA GLY A 127 0.95 -21.01 -14.35
C GLY A 127 1.63 -19.65 -14.26
N GLN A 128 0.89 -18.55 -14.48
CA GLN A 128 1.42 -17.19 -14.34
C GLN A 128 1.84 -16.89 -12.90
N THR A 129 1.00 -17.24 -11.92
CA THR A 129 1.27 -17.04 -10.48
C THR A 129 2.55 -17.75 -10.07
N LEU A 130 2.71 -19.01 -10.47
CA LEU A 130 3.88 -19.82 -10.16
C LEU A 130 5.13 -19.30 -10.85
N GLN A 131 5.02 -18.88 -12.12
CA GLN A 131 6.14 -18.27 -12.83
C GLN A 131 6.63 -17.03 -12.08
N ILE A 132 5.74 -16.13 -11.68
CA ILE A 132 6.11 -14.93 -10.90
C ILE A 132 6.72 -15.33 -9.57
N GLY A 133 6.04 -16.17 -8.78
CA GLY A 133 6.51 -16.62 -7.46
C GLY A 133 7.88 -17.30 -7.50
N PHE A 134 8.16 -18.14 -8.50
CA PHE A 134 9.47 -18.78 -8.68
C PHE A 134 10.51 -17.77 -9.15
N SER A 135 10.14 -16.83 -10.04
CA SER A 135 11.04 -15.79 -10.54
C SER A 135 11.53 -14.85 -9.45
N ILE A 136 10.72 -14.62 -8.42
CA ILE A 136 11.10 -13.78 -7.28
C ILE A 136 11.70 -14.59 -6.12
N SER A 137 11.56 -15.91 -6.13
CA SER A 137 12.21 -16.79 -5.14
C SER A 137 13.70 -17.01 -5.44
N SER A 138 14.43 -17.58 -4.47
CA SER A 138 15.80 -18.04 -4.68
C SER A 138 15.83 -19.42 -5.33
N ASP A 139 16.78 -19.65 -6.23
CA ASP A 139 16.88 -20.89 -7.00
C ASP A 139 17.09 -22.13 -6.11
N ILE A 140 17.85 -21.96 -5.01
CA ILE A 140 18.07 -23.02 -4.02
C ILE A 140 16.75 -23.40 -3.35
N TRP A 141 15.96 -22.41 -2.92
CA TRP A 141 14.69 -22.67 -2.27
C TRP A 141 13.68 -23.32 -3.22
N VAL A 142 13.59 -22.82 -4.46
CA VAL A 142 12.69 -23.41 -5.49
C VAL A 142 13.11 -24.84 -5.81
N SER A 143 14.41 -25.12 -5.97
CA SER A 143 14.91 -26.47 -6.26
C SER A 143 14.55 -27.43 -5.11
N ASN A 144 14.83 -27.02 -3.87
CA ASN A 144 14.44 -27.80 -2.70
C ASN A 144 12.92 -28.02 -2.65
N LEU A 145 12.10 -27.00 -2.93
CA LEU A 145 10.64 -27.14 -2.94
C LEU A 145 10.17 -28.17 -3.97
N VAL A 146 10.70 -28.11 -5.20
CA VAL A 146 10.32 -28.99 -6.31
C VAL A 146 10.78 -30.44 -6.07
N ASP A 147 11.97 -30.64 -5.51
CA ASP A 147 12.52 -31.97 -5.22
C ASP A 147 11.67 -32.76 -4.21
N HIS A 148 10.99 -32.05 -3.29
CA HIS A 148 10.10 -32.66 -2.29
C HIS A 148 8.68 -32.97 -2.81
N ILE A 149 8.37 -32.67 -4.08
CA ILE A 149 7.06 -33.01 -4.66
C ILE A 149 7.07 -34.47 -5.07
N GLU A 150 6.31 -35.34 -4.40
CA GLU A 150 6.30 -36.78 -4.67
C GLU A 150 5.66 -37.14 -6.02
N ASN A 151 4.56 -36.47 -6.39
CA ASN A 151 3.85 -36.72 -7.64
C ASN A 151 4.74 -36.35 -8.85
N LYS A 152 5.16 -37.35 -9.62
CA LYS A 152 6.06 -37.19 -10.77
C LYS A 152 5.50 -36.24 -11.84
N ARG A 153 4.19 -36.28 -12.11
CA ARG A 153 3.53 -35.44 -13.11
C ARG A 153 3.55 -33.97 -12.65
N SER A 154 3.15 -33.72 -11.42
CA SER A 154 3.20 -32.38 -10.83
C SER A 154 4.63 -31.86 -10.80
N ARG A 155 5.60 -32.67 -10.37
CA ARG A 155 7.03 -32.33 -10.36
C ARG A 155 7.52 -31.89 -11.74
N GLN A 156 7.20 -32.63 -12.81
CA GLN A 156 7.59 -32.25 -14.17
C GLN A 156 7.04 -30.89 -14.61
N PHE A 157 5.80 -30.56 -14.21
CA PHE A 157 5.24 -29.24 -14.48
C PHE A 157 5.99 -28.13 -13.74
N PHE A 158 6.24 -28.29 -12.43
CA PHE A 158 6.98 -27.29 -11.66
C PHE A 158 8.43 -27.14 -12.11
N GLU A 159 9.05 -28.23 -12.58
CA GLU A 159 10.35 -28.17 -13.26
C GLU A 159 10.32 -27.30 -14.52
N GLY A 160 9.27 -27.46 -15.34
CA GLY A 160 9.03 -26.60 -16.49
C GLY A 160 8.95 -25.12 -16.09
N ILE A 161 8.19 -24.79 -15.04
CA ILE A 161 8.08 -23.42 -14.52
C ILE A 161 9.43 -22.91 -14.00
N ARG A 162 10.18 -23.73 -13.25
CA ARG A 162 11.52 -23.40 -12.72
C ARG A 162 12.48 -23.04 -13.84
N THR A 163 12.43 -23.73 -14.98
CA THR A 163 13.30 -23.42 -16.13
C THR A 163 12.86 -22.19 -16.92
N ASN A 164 11.64 -21.70 -16.72
CA ASN A 164 11.04 -20.60 -17.48
C ASN A 164 10.77 -19.37 -16.60
N THR A 165 11.67 -19.07 -15.65
CA THR A 165 11.59 -17.89 -14.80
C THR A 165 11.98 -16.61 -15.53
N ILE A 166 11.45 -15.49 -15.04
CA ILE A 166 11.77 -14.15 -15.49
C ILE A 166 13.10 -13.73 -14.86
N ASN A 167 14.17 -13.78 -15.66
CA ASN A 167 15.53 -13.51 -15.18
C ASN A 167 15.89 -12.02 -15.20
N ASP A 168 15.24 -11.22 -16.04
CA ASP A 168 15.45 -9.77 -16.08
C ASP A 168 14.71 -9.06 -14.93
N GLU A 169 15.40 -8.15 -14.25
CA GLU A 169 14.86 -7.42 -13.10
C GLU A 169 13.74 -6.45 -13.48
N ALA A 170 13.88 -5.74 -14.60
CA ALA A 170 12.89 -4.79 -15.05
C ALA A 170 11.61 -5.52 -15.49
N GLU A 171 11.75 -6.65 -16.18
CA GLU A 171 10.62 -7.52 -16.52
C GLU A 171 9.95 -8.10 -15.29
N ARG A 172 10.71 -8.58 -14.28
CA ARG A 172 10.15 -9.04 -13.00
C ARG A 172 9.32 -7.94 -12.33
N LYS A 173 9.86 -6.72 -12.27
CA LYS A 173 9.17 -5.57 -11.68
C LYS A 173 7.85 -5.27 -12.40
N ILE A 174 7.87 -5.25 -13.73
CA ILE A 174 6.67 -5.02 -14.55
C ILE A 174 5.65 -6.15 -14.35
N ALA A 175 6.09 -7.40 -14.36
CA ALA A 175 5.24 -8.57 -14.18
C ALA A 175 4.56 -8.57 -12.79
N LEU A 176 5.35 -8.37 -11.73
CA LEU A 176 4.84 -8.30 -10.36
C LEU A 176 3.85 -7.16 -10.18
N ASN A 177 4.15 -5.95 -10.66
CA ASN A 177 3.23 -4.80 -10.57
C ASN A 177 1.93 -5.02 -11.34
N LYS A 178 1.99 -5.61 -12.55
CA LYS A 178 0.79 -5.95 -13.33
C LYS A 178 -0.03 -7.03 -12.63
N TYR A 179 0.64 -8.00 -12.02
CA TYR A 179 -0.01 -9.08 -11.29
C TYR A 179 -0.68 -8.56 -10.00
N ALA A 180 0.00 -7.73 -9.22
CA ALA A 180 -0.54 -7.11 -8.01
C ALA A 180 -1.84 -6.34 -8.26
N ARG A 181 -1.95 -5.64 -9.40
CA ARG A 181 -3.19 -4.94 -9.81
C ARG A 181 -4.40 -5.85 -9.99
N GLN A 182 -4.19 -7.14 -10.29
CA GLN A 182 -5.31 -8.10 -10.42
C GLN A 182 -5.97 -8.40 -9.07
N PHE A 183 -5.28 -8.12 -7.97
CA PHE A 183 -5.73 -8.37 -6.59
C PHE A 183 -5.91 -7.06 -5.81
N GLU A 184 -5.97 -5.93 -6.52
CA GLU A 184 -6.23 -4.64 -5.90
C GLU A 184 -7.59 -4.66 -5.16
N GLY A 185 -7.57 -4.29 -3.89
CA GLY A 185 -8.75 -4.33 -3.01
C GLY A 185 -9.01 -5.66 -2.29
N ALA A 186 -8.26 -6.73 -2.57
CA ALA A 186 -8.40 -7.98 -1.83
C ALA A 186 -7.70 -7.91 -0.45
N PRO A 187 -8.35 -8.31 0.67
CA PRO A 187 -7.77 -8.17 2.01
C PRO A 187 -6.92 -9.38 2.39
N TYR A 188 -5.79 -9.58 1.71
CA TYR A 188 -4.92 -10.75 1.93
C TYR A 188 -3.67 -10.47 2.78
N HIS A 189 -3.49 -9.24 3.27
CA HIS A 189 -2.33 -8.90 4.10
C HIS A 189 -2.46 -9.48 5.51
N SER A 190 -1.39 -10.09 6.00
CA SER A 190 -1.25 -10.64 7.34
C SER A 190 0.20 -10.48 7.80
N ALA A 191 0.45 -10.52 9.11
CA ALA A 191 1.78 -10.33 9.67
C ALA A 191 1.96 -11.12 10.99
N GLU A 192 3.20 -11.20 11.43
CA GLU A 192 3.55 -11.69 12.76
C GLU A 192 4.20 -10.56 13.56
N PHE A 193 3.91 -10.49 14.86
CA PHE A 193 4.44 -9.47 15.75
C PHE A 193 5.71 -9.98 16.44
N PRO A 194 6.81 -9.21 16.43
CA PRO A 194 8.08 -9.63 17.00
C PRO A 194 8.06 -9.60 18.53
N ASN A 195 8.67 -10.61 19.16
CA ASN A 195 8.83 -10.67 20.61
C ASN A 195 10.29 -10.45 21.03
N THR A 196 11.24 -10.73 20.14
CA THR A 196 12.68 -10.61 20.37
C THR A 196 13.34 -9.65 19.36
N PRO A 197 14.54 -9.12 19.67
CA PRO A 197 15.35 -8.35 18.71
C PRO A 197 15.61 -9.08 17.40
N GLU A 198 15.82 -10.40 17.46
CA GLU A 198 16.03 -11.26 16.30
C GLU A 198 14.77 -11.36 15.44
N ASP A 199 13.60 -11.53 16.07
CA ASP A 199 12.33 -11.54 15.36
C ASP A 199 12.13 -10.22 14.61
N LEU A 200 12.36 -9.08 15.28
CA LEU A 200 12.12 -7.76 14.70
C LEU A 200 12.93 -7.55 13.41
N LYS A 201 14.18 -7.99 13.36
CA LYS A 201 14.99 -7.88 12.12
C LYS A 201 14.35 -8.58 10.93
N SER A 202 13.69 -9.71 11.17
CA SER A 202 13.06 -10.52 10.12
C SER A 202 11.61 -10.12 9.80
N LEU A 203 10.90 -9.55 10.78
CA LEU A 203 9.48 -9.23 10.70
C LEU A 203 9.19 -7.74 10.48
N TYR A 204 10.19 -6.85 10.63
CA TYR A 204 10.00 -5.40 10.51
C TYR A 204 9.35 -4.97 9.20
N ILE A 205 9.90 -5.36 8.05
CA ILE A 205 9.36 -4.96 6.74
C ILE A 205 7.94 -5.53 6.52
N PRO A 206 7.70 -6.85 6.67
CA PRO A 206 6.35 -7.41 6.54
C PRO A 206 5.33 -6.77 7.48
N LEU A 207 5.71 -6.48 8.73
CA LEU A 207 4.83 -5.87 9.72
C LEU A 207 4.54 -4.41 9.38
N LYS A 208 5.56 -3.65 8.97
CA LYS A 208 5.40 -2.27 8.50
C LYS A 208 4.45 -2.22 7.31
N ASP A 209 4.67 -3.05 6.29
CA ASP A 209 3.82 -3.10 5.10
C ASP A 209 2.39 -3.49 5.46
N PHE A 210 2.22 -4.47 6.35
CA PHE A 210 0.90 -4.85 6.86
C PHE A 210 0.19 -3.67 7.54
N LEU A 211 0.85 -2.97 8.46
CA LEU A 211 0.27 -1.84 9.18
C LEU A 211 -0.07 -0.67 8.23
N LEU A 212 0.80 -0.35 7.27
CA LEU A 212 0.55 0.74 6.32
C LEU A 212 -0.58 0.40 5.34
N ASN A 213 -0.66 -0.84 4.86
CA ASN A 213 -1.76 -1.28 4.00
C ASN A 213 -3.11 -1.17 4.72
N ARG A 214 -3.17 -1.47 6.01
CA ARG A 214 -4.39 -1.33 6.82
C ARG A 214 -4.83 0.12 7.01
N VAL A 215 -3.88 1.03 7.14
CA VAL A 215 -4.17 2.47 7.18
C VAL A 215 -4.72 2.94 5.82
N LYS A 216 -4.14 2.48 4.71
CA LYS A 216 -4.63 2.81 3.35
C LYS A 216 -6.04 2.28 3.07
N SER A 217 -6.40 1.12 3.63
CA SER A 217 -7.69 0.47 3.38
C SER A 217 -8.81 0.83 4.37
N PHE A 218 -8.52 1.63 5.40
CA PHE A 218 -9.50 2.04 6.44
C PHE A 218 -10.28 0.85 7.04
N THR A 219 -9.54 -0.19 7.44
CA THR A 219 -10.12 -1.45 7.96
C THR A 219 -10.29 -1.45 9.49
N ASP A 220 -11.18 -2.31 10.01
CA ASP A 220 -11.40 -2.45 11.45
C ASP A 220 -10.17 -3.06 12.15
N ASN A 221 -9.52 -2.26 13.00
CA ASN A 221 -8.31 -2.64 13.72
C ASN A 221 -8.55 -3.23 15.12
N SER A 222 -9.81 -3.46 15.51
CA SER A 222 -10.17 -3.95 16.85
C SER A 222 -9.42 -5.21 17.27
N SER A 223 -9.29 -6.19 16.36
CA SER A 223 -8.60 -7.46 16.62
C SER A 223 -7.08 -7.33 16.78
N ILE A 224 -6.46 -6.33 16.15
CA ILE A 224 -5.00 -6.16 16.19
C ILE A 224 -4.55 -5.25 17.34
N LYS A 225 -5.44 -4.45 17.93
CA LYS A 225 -5.14 -3.56 19.07
C LYS A 225 -4.33 -4.24 20.18
N PRO A 226 -4.68 -5.45 20.67
CA PRO A 226 -3.90 -6.11 21.72
C PRO A 226 -2.44 -6.37 21.33
N TYR A 227 -2.18 -6.69 20.07
CA TYR A 227 -0.84 -6.94 19.53
C TYR A 227 -0.02 -5.65 19.39
N LEU A 228 -0.67 -4.54 18.99
CA LEU A 228 -0.03 -3.21 18.97
C LEU A 228 0.42 -2.80 20.37
N VAL A 229 -0.46 -2.99 21.37
CA VAL A 229 -0.18 -2.66 22.76
C VAL A 229 0.93 -3.54 23.33
N ALA A 230 0.92 -4.84 23.03
CA ALA A 230 1.98 -5.76 23.43
C ALA A 230 3.34 -5.35 22.83
N LEU A 231 3.36 -4.93 21.56
CA LEU A 231 4.57 -4.44 20.90
C LEU A 231 5.11 -3.19 21.58
N ILE A 232 4.26 -2.18 21.83
CA ILE A 232 4.65 -0.91 22.49
C ILE A 232 5.24 -1.17 23.89
N LYS A 233 4.71 -2.14 24.62
CA LYS A 233 5.19 -2.51 25.97
C LYS A 233 6.45 -3.37 25.96
N ASN A 234 6.98 -3.77 24.80
CA ASN A 234 8.13 -4.65 24.70
C ASN A 234 9.45 -3.87 24.82
N GLU A 235 9.87 -3.59 26.06
CA GLU A 235 11.11 -2.87 26.39
C GLU A 235 12.38 -3.48 25.78
N LYS A 236 12.37 -4.78 25.47
CA LYS A 236 13.51 -5.46 24.83
C LYS A 236 13.83 -4.89 23.44
N LEU A 237 12.88 -4.22 22.80
CA LEU A 237 13.02 -3.69 21.45
C LEU A 237 13.40 -2.20 21.40
N TYR A 238 13.39 -1.49 22.54
CA TYR A 238 13.50 -0.02 22.58
C TYR A 238 14.83 0.52 22.04
N HIS A 239 15.87 -0.30 22.03
CA HIS A 239 17.19 0.06 21.52
C HIS A 239 17.33 -0.07 19.99
N LEU A 240 16.28 -0.53 19.30
CA LEU A 240 16.28 -0.78 17.86
C LEU A 240 15.56 0.34 17.11
N SER A 241 16.14 0.83 16.02
CA SER A 241 15.53 1.87 15.17
C SER A 241 14.21 1.42 14.54
N GLU A 242 14.16 0.17 14.12
CA GLU A 242 13.01 -0.48 13.47
C GLU A 242 11.80 -0.53 14.39
N PHE A 243 12.03 -0.60 15.71
CA PHE A 243 10.96 -0.53 16.69
C PHE A 243 10.32 0.85 16.71
N TRP A 244 11.14 1.92 16.71
CA TRP A 244 10.64 3.29 16.74
C TRP A 244 9.86 3.65 15.48
N ASP A 245 10.26 3.16 14.31
CA ASP A 245 9.46 3.30 13.09
C ASP A 245 8.05 2.71 13.26
N LEU A 246 7.94 1.50 13.82
CA LEU A 246 6.64 0.87 14.08
C LEU A 246 5.84 1.65 15.13
N VAL A 247 6.49 2.15 16.18
CA VAL A 247 5.85 3.00 17.20
C VAL A 247 5.33 4.29 16.58
N PHE A 248 6.07 4.92 15.66
CA PHE A 248 5.62 6.14 14.99
C PHE A 248 4.43 5.88 14.06
N ILE A 249 4.37 4.71 13.40
CA ILE A 249 3.17 4.28 12.66
C ILE A 249 1.98 4.19 13.61
N ILE A 250 2.15 3.55 14.77
CA ILE A 250 1.08 3.40 15.75
C ILE A 250 0.64 4.76 16.31
N HIS A 251 1.59 5.61 16.68
CA HIS A 251 1.36 6.97 17.20
C HIS A 251 0.56 7.86 16.24
N ASN A 252 0.82 7.77 14.94
CA ASN A 252 0.12 8.62 13.97
C ASN A 252 -1.23 8.03 13.53
N PHE A 253 -1.29 6.73 13.26
CA PHE A 253 -2.39 6.17 12.48
C PHE A 253 -3.32 5.22 13.26
N TYR A 254 -2.94 4.81 14.47
CA TYR A 254 -3.69 3.81 15.23
C TYR A 254 -4.22 4.41 16.54
N PRO A 255 -5.47 4.91 16.55
CA PRO A 255 -6.05 5.49 17.74
C PRO A 255 -6.23 4.42 18.82
N LEU A 256 -5.45 4.55 19.89
CA LEU A 256 -5.58 3.79 21.12
C LEU A 256 -6.49 4.53 22.11
N GLU A 257 -7.11 3.80 23.02
CA GLU A 257 -8.08 4.34 23.98
C GLU A 257 -7.59 4.17 25.41
N ALA A 258 -8.00 5.10 26.29
CA ALA A 258 -7.81 5.03 27.73
C ALA A 258 -6.37 4.66 28.17
N ALA A 259 -6.18 3.54 28.88
CA ALA A 259 -4.90 3.12 29.43
C ALA A 259 -3.84 2.83 28.35
N ASP A 260 -4.27 2.40 27.16
CA ASP A 260 -3.34 2.10 26.06
C ASP A 260 -2.81 3.38 25.42
N ALA A 261 -3.68 4.40 25.27
CA ALA A 261 -3.25 5.74 24.86
C ALA A 261 -2.25 6.34 25.87
N GLN A 262 -2.50 6.18 27.17
CA GLN A 262 -1.59 6.65 28.21
C GLN A 262 -0.23 5.93 28.17
N THR A 263 -0.22 4.64 27.83
CA THR A 263 1.01 3.87 27.66
C THR A 263 1.85 4.45 26.51
N LEU A 264 1.22 4.67 25.35
CA LEU A 264 1.89 5.23 24.18
C LEU A 264 2.34 6.68 24.41
N PHE A 265 1.50 7.50 25.05
CA PHE A 265 1.86 8.86 25.48
C PHE A 265 3.11 8.85 26.35
N SER A 266 3.16 7.97 27.35
CA SER A 266 4.29 7.91 28.27
C SER A 266 5.58 7.48 27.54
N LEU A 267 5.49 6.47 26.66
CA LEU A 267 6.63 5.99 25.88
C LEU A 267 7.21 7.08 24.95
N ILE A 268 6.34 7.75 24.18
CA ILE A 268 6.76 8.79 23.24
C ILE A 268 7.41 9.95 23.99
N ASN A 269 6.78 10.44 25.05
CA ASN A 269 7.26 11.61 25.76
C ASN A 269 8.49 11.33 26.63
N ASP A 270 8.67 10.11 27.12
CA ASP A 270 9.91 9.69 27.76
C ASP A 270 11.07 9.72 26.75
N ASN A 271 10.88 9.15 25.55
CA ASN A 271 11.91 9.18 24.51
C ASN A 271 12.18 10.62 24.03
N ARG A 272 11.16 11.47 23.89
CA ARG A 272 11.33 12.91 23.57
C ARG A 272 12.20 13.64 24.57
N LYS A 273 12.05 13.34 25.87
CA LYS A 273 12.80 14.02 26.95
C LYS A 273 14.24 13.54 27.06
N HIS A 274 14.49 12.26 26.76
CA HIS A 274 15.78 11.62 27.02
C HIS A 274 16.64 11.37 25.78
N SER A 275 16.05 11.38 24.58
CA SER A 275 16.77 11.15 23.32
C SER A 275 16.94 12.44 22.52
N PRO A 276 18.18 12.97 22.39
CA PRO A 276 18.45 14.15 21.58
C PRO A 276 18.11 13.98 20.09
N GLU A 277 18.10 12.74 19.61
CA GLU A 277 17.84 12.42 18.19
C GLU A 277 16.34 12.26 17.88
N PHE A 278 15.46 12.27 18.89
CA PHE A 278 14.03 11.98 18.72
C PHE A 278 13.41 12.79 17.58
N SER A 279 13.54 14.12 17.63
CA SER A 279 12.95 15.02 16.63
C SER A 279 13.42 14.68 15.23
N GLN A 280 14.73 14.43 15.05
CA GLN A 280 15.28 14.10 13.74
C GLN A 280 14.75 12.76 13.22
N GLN A 281 14.70 11.74 14.07
CA GLN A 281 14.16 10.42 13.70
C GLN A 281 12.67 10.53 13.34
N TYR A 282 11.90 11.26 14.12
CA TYR A 282 10.47 11.46 13.89
C TYR A 282 10.19 12.20 12.58
N PHE A 283 10.93 13.27 12.27
CA PHE A 283 10.77 13.96 10.99
C PHE A 283 11.22 13.12 9.79
N LYS A 284 12.26 12.28 9.94
CA LYS A 284 12.63 11.32 8.88
C LYS A 284 11.49 10.35 8.61
N PHE A 285 10.85 9.86 9.67
CA PHE A 285 9.66 9.02 9.57
C PHE A 285 8.52 9.74 8.84
N LEU A 286 8.12 10.94 9.28
CA LEU A 286 7.03 11.70 8.65
C LEU A 286 7.32 11.99 7.16
N HIS A 287 8.54 12.44 6.86
CA HIS A 287 8.97 12.68 5.49
C HIS A 287 8.86 11.41 4.62
N HIS A 288 9.33 10.27 5.14
CA HIS A 288 9.23 8.99 4.43
C HIS A 288 7.77 8.54 4.23
N MET A 289 6.90 8.70 5.24
CA MET A 289 5.48 8.37 5.10
C MET A 289 4.78 9.18 4.01
N HIS A 290 5.09 10.48 3.90
CA HIS A 290 4.61 11.30 2.79
C HIS A 290 5.11 10.79 1.43
N MET A 291 6.37 10.36 1.33
CA MET A 291 6.92 9.78 0.09
C MET A 291 6.25 8.46 -0.29
N GLU A 292 5.83 7.65 0.70
CA GLU A 292 5.04 6.42 0.53
C GLU A 292 3.56 6.67 0.18
N GLY A 293 3.17 7.94 0.04
CA GLY A 293 1.81 8.36 -0.30
C GLY A 293 0.83 8.24 0.86
N MET A 294 1.31 8.17 2.11
CA MET A 294 0.44 8.18 3.28
C MET A 294 -0.20 9.57 3.42
N LYS A 295 -1.51 9.58 3.71
CA LYS A 295 -2.26 10.81 3.91
C LYS A 295 -2.20 11.20 5.39
N PHE A 296 -1.73 12.41 5.66
CA PHE A 296 -1.83 13.07 6.96
C PHE A 296 -2.92 14.12 6.84
N ASP A 297 -4.12 13.77 7.30
CA ASP A 297 -5.23 14.71 7.37
C ASP A 297 -5.29 15.36 8.74
N THR A 298 -6.27 16.26 8.89
CA THR A 298 -6.51 16.98 10.13
C THR A 298 -6.73 16.07 11.34
N GLU A 299 -7.41 14.94 11.17
CA GLU A 299 -7.71 14.04 12.30
C GLU A 299 -6.45 13.28 12.73
N ILE A 300 -5.65 12.81 11.78
CA ILE A 300 -4.38 12.13 12.03
C ILE A 300 -3.39 13.06 12.75
N ASP A 301 -3.21 14.29 12.25
CA ASP A 301 -2.27 15.22 12.85
C ASP A 301 -2.72 15.68 14.25
N ARG A 302 -4.02 15.91 14.45
CA ARG A 302 -4.57 16.23 15.77
C ARG A 302 -4.44 15.06 16.73
N HIS A 303 -4.64 13.84 16.26
CA HIS A 303 -4.42 12.63 17.06
C HIS A 303 -2.97 12.54 17.53
N ALA A 304 -2.01 12.62 16.62
CA ALA A 304 -0.58 12.59 16.96
C ALA A 304 -0.23 13.70 17.97
N LYS A 305 -0.67 14.94 17.71
CA LYS A 305 -0.48 16.09 18.61
C LYS A 305 -1.08 15.86 20.00
N SER A 306 -2.25 15.21 20.11
CA SER A 306 -2.90 14.92 21.40
C SER A 306 -2.08 14.00 22.30
N LEU A 307 -1.17 13.22 21.72
CA LEU A 307 -0.28 12.31 22.43
C LEU A 307 1.07 12.95 22.80
N LEU A 308 1.24 14.25 22.57
CA LEU A 308 2.45 14.99 22.92
C LEU A 308 2.28 15.73 24.25
N ASP A 309 3.28 15.60 25.12
CA ASP A 309 3.40 16.39 26.33
C ASP A 309 3.62 17.87 25.96
N PRO A 310 2.72 18.80 26.37
CA PRO A 310 2.81 20.21 26.03
C PRO A 310 3.98 20.94 26.72
N ASP A 311 4.54 20.36 27.79
CA ASP A 311 5.64 20.94 28.54
C ASP A 311 6.99 20.74 27.83
N VAL A 312 7.09 19.77 26.93
CA VAL A 312 8.29 19.52 26.12
C VAL A 312 8.35 20.52 24.96
N GLN A 313 9.23 21.52 25.07
CA GLN A 313 9.48 22.53 24.03
C GLN A 313 10.52 22.05 23.02
N ASP A 314 10.10 21.18 22.09
CA ASP A 314 10.95 20.68 21.02
C ASP A 314 10.41 21.06 19.62
N ASP A 315 11.14 20.68 18.59
CA ASP A 315 10.76 20.93 17.20
C ASP A 315 9.50 20.17 16.78
N VAL A 316 9.21 19.01 17.39
CA VAL A 316 7.99 18.24 17.12
C VAL A 316 6.76 19.02 17.57
N LYS A 317 6.82 19.63 18.76
CA LYS A 317 5.77 20.54 19.23
C LYS A 317 5.61 21.73 18.29
N ARG A 318 6.71 22.42 17.96
CA ARG A 318 6.68 23.58 17.04
C ARG A 318 6.05 23.22 15.69
N TYR A 319 6.36 22.04 15.16
CA TYR A 319 5.78 21.54 13.91
C TYR A 319 4.27 21.35 14.03
N TYR A 320 3.77 20.66 15.07
CA TYR A 320 2.33 20.44 15.22
C TYR A 320 1.53 21.70 15.57
N GLU A 321 2.17 22.73 16.14
CA GLU A 321 1.58 24.06 16.28
C GLU A 321 1.39 24.74 14.92
N LEU A 322 2.40 24.68 14.04
CA LEU A 322 2.27 25.16 12.66
C LEU A 322 1.18 24.39 11.91
N VAL A 323 1.19 23.07 11.99
CA VAL A 323 0.21 22.21 11.32
C VAL A 323 -1.21 22.50 11.78
N GLU A 324 -1.44 22.79 13.06
CA GLU A 324 -2.76 23.25 13.54
C GLU A 324 -3.19 24.58 12.91
N ILE A 325 -2.26 25.54 12.73
CA ILE A 325 -2.58 26.80 12.04
C ILE A 325 -3.01 26.50 10.60
N ILE A 326 -2.28 25.61 9.91
CA ILE A 326 -2.62 25.21 8.55
C ILE A 326 -4.00 24.54 8.50
N HIS A 327 -4.31 23.61 9.41
CA HIS A 327 -5.62 22.93 9.48
C HIS A 327 -6.76 23.88 9.82
N SER A 328 -6.55 24.82 10.75
CA SER A 328 -7.60 25.68 11.28
C SER A 328 -7.94 26.85 10.36
N LYS A 329 -6.94 27.50 9.76
CA LYS A 329 -7.13 28.67 8.89
C LYS A 329 -7.12 28.33 7.40
N GLY A 330 -6.55 27.18 7.05
CA GLY A 330 -6.32 26.77 5.66
C GLY A 330 -5.01 27.33 5.10
N TYR A 331 -4.40 26.57 4.19
CA TYR A 331 -3.10 26.91 3.59
C TYR A 331 -3.13 28.15 2.68
N MET A 332 -4.30 28.62 2.26
CA MET A 332 -4.44 29.82 1.42
C MET A 332 -4.54 31.12 2.23
N HIS A 333 -4.75 31.03 3.55
CA HIS A 333 -4.90 32.21 4.41
C HIS A 333 -3.56 32.94 4.60
N GLU A 334 -3.57 34.26 4.61
CA GLU A 334 -2.37 35.10 4.72
C GLU A 334 -1.55 34.77 5.99
N ASP A 335 -2.20 34.71 7.16
CA ASP A 335 -1.58 34.28 8.42
C ASP A 335 -0.88 32.91 8.32
N THR A 336 -1.46 31.95 7.59
CA THR A 336 -0.86 30.63 7.41
C THR A 336 0.38 30.70 6.55
N ILE A 337 0.32 31.45 5.45
CA ILE A 337 1.45 31.67 4.54
C ILE A 337 2.61 32.34 5.29
N GLU A 338 2.31 33.33 6.13
CA GLU A 338 3.30 33.99 6.98
C GLU A 338 3.88 33.04 8.03
N ALA A 339 3.03 32.27 8.72
CA ALA A 339 3.48 31.28 9.71
C ALA A 339 4.40 30.22 9.08
N VAL A 340 4.07 29.71 7.90
CA VAL A 340 4.91 28.75 7.17
C VAL A 340 6.24 29.39 6.76
N ARG A 341 6.23 30.64 6.27
CA ARG A 341 7.48 31.36 5.92
C ARG A 341 8.38 31.52 7.14
N ASN A 342 7.85 32.06 8.22
CA ASN A 342 8.60 32.30 9.45
C ASN A 342 9.16 31.00 10.03
N PHE A 343 8.38 29.92 10.01
CA PHE A 343 8.85 28.61 10.42
C PHE A 343 9.97 28.10 9.50
N TYR A 344 9.79 28.18 8.19
CA TYR A 344 10.75 27.70 7.20
C TYR A 344 12.10 28.42 7.33
N ASP A 345 12.07 29.75 7.43
CA ASP A 345 13.26 30.61 7.53
C ASP A 345 14.00 30.42 8.87
N SER A 346 13.30 29.98 9.92
CA SER A 346 13.88 29.69 11.23
C SER A 346 14.65 28.36 11.29
N ASN A 347 14.59 27.55 10.24
CA ASN A 347 15.23 26.24 10.15
C ASN A 347 16.15 26.19 8.92
N GLU A 348 17.16 25.32 8.94
CA GLU A 348 18.02 25.15 7.77
C GLU A 348 17.22 24.67 6.55
N GLY A 349 17.44 25.26 5.37
CA GLY A 349 16.62 24.99 4.18
C GLY A 349 16.58 23.52 3.72
N LEU A 350 17.65 22.76 3.99
CA LEU A 350 17.77 21.32 3.69
C LEU A 350 17.42 20.41 4.87
N SER A 351 16.96 20.96 5.99
CA SER A 351 16.57 20.16 7.15
C SER A 351 15.36 19.27 6.85
N VAL A 352 15.30 18.12 7.54
CA VAL A 352 14.21 17.15 7.40
C VAL A 352 12.87 17.72 7.90
N ILE A 353 12.91 18.62 8.89
CA ILE A 353 11.72 19.33 9.37
C ILE A 353 11.13 20.24 8.28
N ASN A 354 11.95 21.01 7.58
CA ASN A 354 11.52 21.82 6.43
C ASN A 354 11.03 20.93 5.28
N ALA A 355 11.65 19.76 5.05
CA ALA A 355 11.14 18.78 4.09
C ALA A 355 9.76 18.25 4.47
N THR A 356 9.49 18.07 5.76
CA THR A 356 8.18 17.62 6.27
C THR A 356 7.12 18.69 6.04
N VAL A 357 7.39 19.96 6.38
CA VAL A 357 6.46 21.08 6.12
C VAL A 357 6.13 21.23 4.63
N ARG A 358 7.14 21.09 3.76
CA ARG A 358 6.93 21.07 2.30
C ARG A 358 5.97 19.96 1.90
N ASN A 359 6.15 18.76 2.44
CA ASN A 359 5.28 17.62 2.16
C ASN A 359 3.85 17.83 2.68
N THR A 360 3.68 18.44 3.86
CA THR A 360 2.35 18.79 4.41
C THR A 360 1.60 19.70 3.44
N ILE A 361 2.23 20.80 3.00
CA ILE A 361 1.64 21.74 2.04
C ILE A 361 1.36 21.07 0.69
N LEU A 362 2.29 20.26 0.20
CA LEU A 362 2.10 19.50 -1.04
C LEU A 362 0.90 18.54 -0.94
N GLY A 363 0.68 17.94 0.24
CA GLY A 363 -0.48 17.11 0.53
C GLY A 363 -1.81 17.83 0.29
N TYR A 364 -1.93 19.08 0.75
CA TYR A 364 -3.11 19.91 0.48
C TYR A 364 -3.27 20.24 -0.99
N PHE A 365 -2.18 20.56 -1.70
CA PHE A 365 -2.25 20.83 -3.14
C PHE A 365 -2.75 19.60 -3.90
N ASN A 366 -2.23 18.42 -3.56
CA ASN A 366 -2.65 17.16 -4.15
C ASN A 366 -4.12 16.85 -3.84
N GLN A 367 -4.57 17.03 -2.60
CA GLN A 367 -5.96 16.82 -2.21
C GLN A 367 -6.89 17.75 -2.99
N LEU A 368 -6.54 19.04 -3.09
CA LEU A 368 -7.32 20.01 -3.86
C LEU A 368 -7.43 19.57 -5.33
N LEU A 369 -6.32 19.36 -6.02
CA LEU A 369 -6.34 19.04 -7.46
C LEU A 369 -6.92 17.66 -7.76
N SER A 370 -6.91 16.75 -6.79
CA SER A 370 -7.57 15.45 -6.91
C SER A 370 -9.09 15.56 -6.82
N ASN A 371 -9.59 16.50 -6.01
CA ASN A 371 -11.01 16.69 -5.72
C ASN A 371 -11.65 17.83 -6.52
N LEU A 372 -10.86 18.67 -7.20
CA LEU A 372 -11.39 19.77 -7.99
C LEU A 372 -12.10 19.24 -9.23
N GLU A 373 -13.39 19.56 -9.34
CA GLU A 373 -14.19 19.24 -10.50
C GLU A 373 -13.66 19.96 -11.74
N VAL A 374 -13.64 19.23 -12.84
CA VAL A 374 -13.11 19.73 -14.12
C VAL A 374 -13.93 20.91 -14.67
N ASP A 375 -15.21 21.04 -14.32
CA ASP A 375 -16.03 22.21 -14.70
C ASP A 375 -15.66 23.49 -13.92
N ASP A 376 -15.07 23.34 -12.73
CA ASP A 376 -14.65 24.44 -11.87
C ASP A 376 -13.19 24.87 -12.12
N TYR A 377 -12.66 24.62 -13.33
CA TYR A 377 -11.25 24.89 -13.66
C TYR A 377 -10.83 26.36 -13.49
N GLN A 378 -11.77 27.30 -13.51
CA GLN A 378 -11.48 28.72 -13.26
C GLN A 378 -10.99 28.96 -11.83
N ASN A 379 -11.48 28.18 -10.85
CA ASN A 379 -11.00 28.24 -9.47
C ASN A 379 -9.53 27.83 -9.39
N TYR A 380 -9.11 26.86 -10.20
CA TYR A 380 -7.71 26.45 -10.29
C TYR A 380 -6.79 27.59 -10.76
N PHE A 381 -7.24 28.45 -11.69
CA PHE A 381 -6.42 29.58 -12.15
C PHE A 381 -6.09 30.54 -11.01
N GLU A 382 -7.05 30.81 -10.13
CA GLU A 382 -6.81 31.67 -8.96
C GLU A 382 -5.94 30.96 -7.92
N ILE A 383 -6.20 29.68 -7.65
CA ILE A 383 -5.46 28.92 -6.63
C ILE A 383 -4.00 28.68 -7.04
N SER A 384 -3.70 28.58 -8.33
CA SER A 384 -2.32 28.43 -8.84
C SER A 384 -1.36 29.52 -8.36
N LYS A 385 -1.88 30.74 -8.09
CA LYS A 385 -1.09 31.85 -7.52
C LYS A 385 -0.58 31.54 -6.11
N ILE A 386 -1.37 30.80 -5.32
CA ILE A 386 -0.96 30.33 -4.00
C ILE A 386 0.17 29.31 -4.10
N PHE A 387 0.12 28.39 -5.08
CA PHE A 387 1.20 27.43 -5.30
C PHE A 387 2.53 28.14 -5.55
N ASN A 388 2.51 29.18 -6.38
CA ASN A 388 3.70 30.00 -6.68
C ASN A 388 4.23 30.73 -5.45
N THR A 389 3.34 31.13 -4.55
CA THR A 389 3.73 31.78 -3.29
C THR A 389 4.52 30.80 -2.42
N TYR A 390 4.05 29.57 -2.27
CA TYR A 390 4.77 28.52 -1.53
C TYR A 390 6.06 28.08 -2.22
N MET A 391 6.09 27.96 -3.56
CA MET A 391 7.32 27.68 -4.30
C MET A 391 8.40 28.74 -4.04
N LYS A 392 8.03 30.02 -3.95
CA LYS A 392 8.96 31.10 -3.61
C LYS A 392 9.43 31.02 -2.16
N ILE A 393 8.52 30.77 -1.22
CA ILE A 393 8.86 30.58 0.20
C ILE A 393 9.87 29.46 0.36
N PHE A 394 9.60 28.30 -0.26
CA PHE A 394 10.45 27.14 -0.10
C PHE A 394 11.72 27.19 -0.96
N SER A 395 11.65 27.81 -2.15
CA SER A 395 12.77 27.87 -3.10
C SER A 395 13.47 26.51 -3.29
N ASN A 396 12.68 25.43 -3.30
CA ASN A 396 13.16 24.05 -3.33
C ASN A 396 12.81 23.38 -4.67
N GLU A 397 13.82 22.92 -5.39
CA GLU A 397 13.66 22.35 -6.74
C GLU A 397 12.75 21.11 -6.75
N LYS A 398 12.93 20.19 -5.81
CA LYS A 398 12.12 18.96 -5.73
C LYS A 398 10.64 19.28 -5.50
N PHE A 399 10.34 20.14 -4.53
CA PHE A 399 8.98 20.60 -4.28
C PHE A 399 8.37 21.26 -5.53
N ASN A 400 9.13 22.13 -6.21
CA ASN A 400 8.69 22.79 -7.44
C ASN A 400 8.34 21.77 -8.55
N GLN A 401 9.16 20.72 -8.74
CA GLN A 401 8.89 19.64 -9.69
C GLN A 401 7.64 18.82 -9.31
N ASP A 402 7.40 18.60 -8.02
CA ASP A 402 6.21 17.88 -7.55
C ASP A 402 4.93 18.72 -7.76
N VAL A 403 4.98 20.01 -7.45
CA VAL A 403 3.88 20.95 -7.77
C VAL A 403 3.62 20.97 -9.28
N GLN A 404 4.66 21.11 -10.10
CA GLN A 404 4.55 21.05 -11.55
C GLN A 404 3.87 19.76 -12.03
N SER A 405 4.26 18.60 -11.49
CA SER A 405 3.67 17.31 -11.83
C SER A 405 2.17 17.25 -11.51
N LEU A 406 1.76 17.75 -10.34
CA LEU A 406 0.35 17.82 -9.94
C LEU A 406 -0.46 18.73 -10.89
N ASN A 407 0.07 19.89 -11.23
CA ASN A 407 -0.55 20.84 -12.16
C ASN A 407 -0.69 20.23 -13.57
N GLN A 408 0.35 19.58 -14.09
CA GLN A 408 0.32 18.90 -15.39
C GLN A 408 -0.73 17.79 -15.44
N ASN A 409 -0.82 16.96 -14.39
CA ASN A 409 -1.84 15.91 -14.30
C ASN A 409 -3.26 16.49 -14.34
N PHE A 410 -3.50 17.61 -13.65
CA PHE A 410 -4.81 18.27 -13.68
C PHE A 410 -5.13 18.87 -15.07
N ILE A 411 -4.17 19.56 -15.71
CA ILE A 411 -4.35 20.07 -17.08
C ILE A 411 -4.68 18.92 -18.04
N GLN A 412 -4.00 17.78 -17.92
CA GLN A 412 -4.28 16.63 -18.77
C GLN A 412 -5.73 16.13 -18.61
N LYS A 413 -6.29 16.14 -17.39
CA LYS A 413 -7.71 15.83 -17.15
C LYS A 413 -8.63 16.84 -17.85
N LEU A 414 -8.33 18.14 -17.77
CA LEU A 414 -9.10 19.18 -18.44
C LEU A 414 -9.12 19.00 -19.96
N LEU A 415 -7.96 18.70 -20.57
CA LEU A 415 -7.85 18.53 -22.02
C LEU A 415 -8.55 17.27 -22.55
N VAL A 416 -8.79 16.27 -21.69
CA VAL A 416 -9.61 15.10 -22.03
C VAL A 416 -11.09 15.48 -22.08
N LYS A 417 -11.59 16.26 -21.11
CA LYS A 417 -12.98 16.70 -21.05
C LYS A 417 -13.29 17.78 -22.09
N PHE A 418 -12.55 18.88 -22.06
CA PHE A 418 -12.69 19.99 -23.00
C PHE A 418 -11.83 19.72 -24.22
N ASN A 419 -12.27 18.84 -25.10
CA ASN A 419 -11.50 18.45 -26.29
C ASN A 419 -11.85 19.29 -27.54
N ASP A 420 -12.91 20.09 -27.51
CA ASP A 420 -13.24 21.00 -28.60
C ASP A 420 -12.26 22.17 -28.62
N LYS A 421 -11.31 22.09 -29.55
CA LYS A 421 -10.27 23.11 -29.73
C LYS A 421 -10.80 24.49 -30.08
N ARG A 422 -12.04 24.63 -30.54
CA ARG A 422 -12.66 25.94 -30.83
C ARG A 422 -13.58 26.40 -29.69
N GLY A 423 -13.89 25.51 -28.76
CA GLY A 423 -14.69 25.80 -27.59
C GLY A 423 -14.04 26.85 -26.69
N LYS A 424 -14.88 27.62 -26.01
CA LYS A 424 -14.45 28.67 -25.09
C LYS A 424 -13.50 28.14 -24.03
N ASP A 425 -13.85 27.03 -23.38
CA ASP A 425 -13.08 26.49 -22.25
C ASP A 425 -11.69 26.01 -22.66
N TYR A 426 -11.58 25.31 -23.80
CA TYR A 426 -10.28 24.91 -24.34
C TYR A 426 -9.38 26.11 -24.61
N GLN A 427 -9.93 27.18 -25.19
CA GLN A 427 -9.17 28.39 -25.47
C GLN A 427 -8.73 29.10 -24.19
N ASP A 428 -9.58 29.11 -23.17
CA ASP A 428 -9.26 29.69 -21.87
C ASP A 428 -8.14 28.92 -21.16
N ILE A 429 -8.27 27.59 -21.09
CA ILE A 429 -7.23 26.68 -20.58
C ILE A 429 -5.93 26.86 -21.36
N LYS A 430 -5.99 26.89 -22.69
CA LYS A 430 -4.81 27.10 -23.53
C LYS A 430 -4.12 28.43 -23.22
N LYS A 431 -4.89 29.51 -23.12
CA LYS A 431 -4.36 30.84 -22.81
C LYS A 431 -3.66 30.83 -21.45
N PHE A 432 -4.34 30.31 -20.43
CA PHE A 432 -3.79 30.20 -19.08
C PHE A 432 -2.49 29.38 -19.05
N VAL A 433 -2.49 28.16 -19.61
CA VAL A 433 -1.29 27.31 -19.62
C VAL A 433 -0.15 27.97 -20.39
N THR A 434 -0.44 28.60 -21.53
CA THR A 434 0.60 29.23 -22.36
C THR A 434 1.31 30.36 -21.64
N SER A 435 0.59 31.22 -20.89
CA SER A 435 1.22 32.25 -20.08
C SER A 435 1.80 31.69 -18.80
N HIS A 436 1.00 30.99 -18.01
CA HIS A 436 1.33 30.65 -16.63
C HIS A 436 2.39 29.56 -16.50
N PHE A 437 2.36 28.52 -17.35
CA PHE A 437 3.35 27.45 -17.26
C PHE A 437 4.69 27.85 -17.87
N ALA A 438 4.69 28.81 -18.82
CA ALA A 438 5.91 29.41 -19.33
C ALA A 438 6.56 30.30 -18.26
N ASP A 439 5.77 31.18 -17.63
CA ASP A 439 6.24 32.09 -16.58
C ASP A 439 6.84 31.36 -15.35
N LEU A 440 6.32 30.17 -15.04
CA LEU A 440 6.78 29.34 -13.93
C LEU A 440 7.83 28.29 -14.33
N GLU A 441 8.25 28.29 -15.59
CA GLU A 441 9.17 27.30 -16.15
C GLU A 441 8.72 25.84 -15.96
N TYR A 442 7.41 25.62 -15.76
CA TYR A 442 6.80 24.28 -15.66
C TYR A 442 6.90 23.51 -16.97
N MET A 443 7.02 24.18 -18.10
CA MET A 443 7.21 23.55 -19.40
C MET A 443 7.95 24.52 -20.31
N LYS A 444 8.78 23.99 -21.21
CA LYS A 444 9.37 24.82 -22.27
C LYS A 444 8.26 25.27 -23.21
N GLU A 445 8.37 26.47 -23.78
CA GLU A 445 7.39 27.00 -24.74
C GLU A 445 7.11 26.04 -25.90
N LYS A 446 8.14 25.30 -26.35
CA LYS A 446 8.01 24.27 -27.38
C LYS A 446 7.08 23.12 -26.94
N ASP A 447 7.23 22.65 -25.71
CA ASP A 447 6.46 21.53 -25.16
C ASP A 447 5.01 21.97 -24.91
N ILE A 448 4.80 23.21 -24.45
CA ILE A 448 3.47 23.84 -24.37
C ILE A 448 2.84 23.90 -25.77
N ALA A 449 3.58 24.36 -26.77
CA ALA A 449 3.07 24.41 -28.14
C ALA A 449 2.71 23.01 -28.66
N GLU A 450 3.48 21.98 -28.32
CA GLU A 450 3.20 20.59 -28.67
C GLU A 450 1.97 20.03 -27.96
N LEU A 451 1.76 20.36 -26.69
CA LEU A 451 0.57 19.96 -25.91
C LEU A 451 -0.74 20.33 -26.62
N PHE A 452 -0.80 21.53 -27.21
CA PHE A 452 -2.00 22.03 -27.90
C PHE A 452 -2.01 21.77 -29.42
N LYS A 453 -0.93 21.23 -30.00
CA LYS A 453 -0.88 20.86 -31.42
C LYS A 453 -1.86 19.73 -31.73
N SER A 454 -2.36 19.72 -32.96
CA SER A 454 -3.20 18.63 -33.45
C SER A 454 -2.30 17.47 -33.87
N LYS A 455 -2.44 16.30 -33.23
CA LYS A 455 -1.86 15.07 -33.78
C LYS A 455 -2.49 14.85 -35.15
N ARG A 456 -1.71 14.98 -36.23
CA ARG A 456 -2.16 14.60 -37.58
C ARG A 456 -2.57 13.13 -37.51
N LYS A 457 -3.75 12.78 -38.01
CA LYS A 457 -4.09 11.37 -38.26
C LYS A 457 -2.95 10.78 -39.08
N LYS A 458 -2.32 9.71 -38.59
CA LYS A 458 -1.44 8.90 -39.45
C LYS A 458 -2.32 8.48 -40.62
N ALA A 459 -1.92 8.85 -41.84
CA ALA A 459 -2.53 8.28 -43.03
C ALA A 459 -2.36 6.77 -42.89
N THR A 460 -3.48 6.04 -42.93
CA THR A 460 -3.47 4.59 -43.06
C THR A 460 -2.70 4.30 -44.35
N VAL A 461 -1.52 3.67 -44.22
CA VAL A 461 -0.79 3.09 -45.35
C VAL A 461 -1.24 1.66 -45.48
#